data_AF-A0A920LHU3-F1
#
_entry.id   AF-A0A920LHU3-F1
#
_cell.length_a   1.000
_cell.length_b   1.000
_cell.length_c   1.000
_cell.angle_alpha   90.00
_cell.angle_beta   90.00
_cell.angle_gamma   90.00
#
_symmetry.space_group_name_H-M   'P 1'
#
loop_
_entity.id
_entity.type
_entity.pdbx_description
1 polymer ?
#
loop_
_entity_poly.entity_id
_entity_poly.type
_entity_poly.pdbx_seq_one_letter_code
_entity_poly.pdbx_strand_id
1 'polypeptide(L)'
;MYGDLIIARKEIPTSYHLSVVIDDAEQGINLVTRGLDIYPATSIHRLLQIVLNLPEPQWYHHNLLREQSGEKLSKTNKSTSIKSLRDKKIRNDEILSLIQSIEAFPDDI
;
A
#
# COMPACT_ATOMS: atom_id res chain seq x y z
N MET A 1 -2.01 17.99 -11.57
CA MET A 1 -1.41 18.73 -10.45
C MET A 1 -2.35 18.56 -9.27
N TYR A 2 -1.90 18.02 -8.15
CA TYR A 2 -2.75 17.91 -6.96
C TYR A 2 -3.19 19.31 -6.54
N GLY A 3 -4.48 19.50 -6.29
CA GLY A 3 -4.98 20.73 -5.66
C GLY A 3 -4.60 20.76 -4.18
N ASP A 4 -5.22 21.69 -3.44
CA ASP A 4 -4.98 21.81 -2.00
C ASP A 4 -5.33 20.51 -1.27
N LEU A 5 -4.35 19.97 -0.57
CA LEU A 5 -4.51 18.75 0.20
C LEU A 5 -5.26 19.04 1.49
N ILE A 6 -6.32 18.28 1.74
CA ILE A 6 -7.02 18.33 3.02
C ILE A 6 -6.16 17.61 4.07
N ILE A 7 -5.63 18.36 5.03
CA ILE A 7 -4.81 17.84 6.14
C ILE A 7 -5.65 17.38 7.33
N ALA A 8 -6.77 18.06 7.58
CA ALA A 8 -7.75 17.75 8.61
C ALA A 8 -9.13 18.26 8.17
N ARG A 9 -10.21 17.67 8.69
CA ARG A 9 -11.59 18.16 8.53
C ARG A 9 -12.17 18.44 9.91
N LYS A 10 -13.21 19.28 9.97
CA LYS A 10 -13.89 19.63 11.22
C LYS A 10 -14.25 18.40 12.09
N GLU A 11 -14.75 17.34 11.46
CA GLU A 11 -15.19 16.11 12.13
C GLU A 11 -14.16 14.96 12.07
N ILE A 12 -13.04 15.14 11.35
CA ILE A 12 -12.01 14.11 11.19
C ILE A 12 -10.65 14.76 11.49
N PRO A 13 -10.04 14.42 12.64
CA PRO A 13 -8.92 15.19 13.18
C PRO A 13 -7.69 15.20 12.28
N THR A 14 -7.50 14.18 11.45
CA THR A 14 -6.38 14.07 10.52
C THR A 14 -6.78 13.37 9.22
N SER A 15 -6.12 13.76 8.13
CA SER A 15 -6.14 13.03 6.88
C SER A 15 -5.23 11.81 6.94
N TYR A 16 -5.50 10.82 6.09
CA TYR A 16 -4.60 9.68 5.87
C TYR A 16 -3.15 10.13 5.60
N HIS A 17 -2.96 11.14 4.74
CA HIS A 17 -1.63 11.60 4.35
C HIS A 17 -0.82 12.18 5.52
N LEU A 18 -1.48 12.92 6.41
CA LEU A 18 -0.82 13.44 7.60
C LEU A 18 -0.52 12.31 8.60
N SER A 19 -1.51 11.46 8.90
CA SER A 19 -1.34 10.38 9.87
C SER A 19 -0.21 9.44 9.49
N VAL A 20 -0.18 8.94 8.26
CA VAL A 20 0.88 8.00 7.82
C VAL A 20 2.27 8.61 7.96
N VAL A 21 2.44 9.87 7.56
CA VAL A 21 3.75 10.54 7.62
C VAL A 21 4.24 10.72 9.05
N ILE A 22 3.34 11.06 9.98
CA ILE A 22 3.68 11.20 11.40
C ILE A 22 3.97 9.84 12.02
N ASP A 23 3.11 8.86 11.81
CA ASP A 23 3.22 7.52 12.40
C ASP A 23 4.48 6.80 11.92
N ASP A 24 4.78 6.87 10.61
CA ASP A 24 6.00 6.27 10.03
C ASP A 24 7.27 6.88 10.66
N ALA A 25 7.28 8.21 10.86
CA ALA A 25 8.41 8.90 11.45
C ALA A 25 8.56 8.58 12.96
N GLU A 26 7.44 8.53 13.70
CA GLU A 26 7.44 8.18 15.12
C GLU A 26 7.90 6.73 15.36
N GLN A 27 7.51 5.82 14.47
CA GLN A 27 7.86 4.40 14.56
C GLN A 27 9.25 4.09 13.97
N GLY A 28 9.92 5.06 13.35
CA GLY A 28 11.24 4.87 12.75
C GLY A 28 11.22 3.99 11.49
N ILE A 29 10.12 4.02 10.73
CA ILE A 29 10.01 3.29 9.46
C ILE A 29 11.03 3.85 8.47
N ASN A 30 11.94 2.97 8.01
CA ASN A 30 13.01 3.32 7.06
C ASN A 30 12.73 2.82 5.64
N LEU A 31 11.78 1.91 5.45
CA LEU A 31 11.36 1.35 4.18
C LEU A 31 9.84 1.24 4.14
N VAL A 32 9.22 2.00 3.24
CA VAL A 32 7.79 1.95 2.99
C VAL A 32 7.52 1.08 1.77
N THR A 33 6.97 -0.12 2.01
CA THR A 33 6.53 -1.06 0.97
C THR A 33 5.03 -1.00 0.77
N ARG A 34 4.58 -0.70 -0.45
CA ARG A 34 3.15 -0.59 -0.77
C ARG A 34 2.83 -0.83 -2.25
N GLY A 35 1.54 -0.93 -2.59
CA GLY A 35 1.11 -1.15 -3.97
C GLY A 35 1.37 0.05 -4.88
N LEU A 36 1.65 -0.21 -6.16
CA LEU A 36 1.86 0.81 -7.19
C LEU A 36 0.62 1.70 -7.41
N ASP A 37 -0.57 1.26 -7.02
CA ASP A 37 -1.80 2.06 -7.09
C ASP A 37 -1.76 3.33 -6.23
N ILE A 38 -0.96 3.35 -5.16
CA ILE A 38 -0.80 4.52 -4.30
C ILE A 38 0.54 5.24 -4.51
N TYR A 39 1.32 4.86 -5.52
CA TYR A 39 2.52 5.58 -5.93
C TYR A 39 2.32 7.10 -6.09
N PRO A 40 1.21 7.59 -6.68
CA PRO A 40 1.02 9.02 -6.86
C PRO A 40 0.97 9.81 -5.53
N ALA A 41 0.57 9.18 -4.41
CA ALA A 41 0.55 9.78 -3.08
C ALA A 41 1.96 9.98 -2.48
N THR A 42 3.00 9.34 -3.02
CA THR A 42 4.39 9.51 -2.57
C THR A 42 4.82 10.96 -2.62
N SER A 43 4.46 11.68 -3.69
CA SER A 43 4.77 13.10 -3.84
C SER A 43 4.24 13.96 -2.67
N ILE A 44 3.02 13.66 -2.24
CA ILE A 44 2.37 14.32 -1.09
C ILE A 44 3.09 13.96 0.22
N HIS A 45 3.42 12.68 0.42
CA HIS A 45 4.05 12.22 1.66
C HIS A 45 5.47 12.79 1.79
N ARG A 46 6.25 12.81 0.69
CA ARG A 46 7.57 13.45 0.65
C ARG A 46 7.48 14.95 0.94
N LEU A 47 6.51 15.65 0.37
CA LEU A 47 6.31 17.07 0.65
C LEU A 47 6.04 17.32 2.14
N LEU A 48 5.15 16.53 2.76
CA LEU A 48 4.86 16.63 4.19
C LEU A 48 6.09 16.33 5.05
N GLN A 49 6.85 15.29 4.72
CA GLN A 49 8.10 14.95 5.42
C GLN A 49 9.10 16.11 5.36
N ILE A 50 9.26 16.77 4.21
CA ILE A 50 10.13 17.95 4.08
C ILE A 50 9.64 19.11 4.93
N VAL A 51 8.35 19.47 4.84
CA VAL A 51 7.77 20.62 5.55
C VAL A 51 7.79 20.42 7.07
N LEU A 52 7.62 19.19 7.53
CA LEU A 52 7.63 18.83 8.95
C LEU A 52 9.02 18.47 9.47
N ASN A 53 10.05 18.54 8.63
CA ASN A 53 11.43 18.18 8.95
C ASN A 53 11.57 16.74 9.50
N LEU A 54 10.92 15.78 8.83
CA LEU A 54 10.91 14.36 9.16
C LEU A 54 11.89 13.57 8.26
N PRO A 55 12.39 12.41 8.72
CA PRO A 55 13.26 11.55 7.92
C PRO A 55 12.63 11.12 6.60
N GLU A 56 13.47 10.90 5.59
CA GLU A 56 13.07 10.26 4.33
C GLU A 56 13.24 8.74 4.43
N PRO A 57 12.17 7.95 4.27
CA PRO A 57 12.30 6.51 4.11
C PRO A 57 12.64 6.16 2.65
N GLN A 58 13.17 4.96 2.45
CA GLN A 58 13.19 4.31 1.16
C GLN A 58 11.77 3.88 0.76
N TRP A 59 11.50 3.85 -0.54
CA TRP A 59 10.17 3.50 -1.07
C TRP A 59 10.28 2.32 -2.00
N TYR A 60 9.47 1.29 -1.75
CA TYR A 60 9.29 0.18 -2.66
C TYR A 60 7.81 0.05 -3.04
N HIS A 61 7.54 0.13 -4.34
CA HIS A 61 6.18 0.01 -4.88
C HIS A 61 6.05 -1.28 -5.67
N HIS A 62 5.41 -2.28 -5.09
CA HIS A 62 5.17 -3.56 -5.75
C HIS A 62 4.01 -3.45 -6.74
N ASN A 63 3.97 -4.33 -7.75
CA ASN A 63 2.84 -4.38 -8.68
C ASN A 63 1.57 -4.86 -7.96
N LEU A 64 0.48 -4.83 -8.69
CA LEU A 64 -0.82 -5.24 -8.18
C LEU A 64 -1.09 -6.63 -8.71
N LEU A 65 -1.57 -7.50 -7.83
CA LEU A 65 -2.02 -8.83 -8.22
C LEU A 65 -3.15 -8.73 -9.25
N ARG A 66 -3.04 -9.56 -10.29
CA ARG A 66 -3.98 -9.63 -11.41
C ARG A 66 -4.49 -11.05 -11.57
N GLU A 67 -5.74 -11.18 -12.02
CA GLU A 67 -6.31 -12.44 -12.49
C GLU A 67 -5.63 -12.88 -13.80
N GLN A 68 -5.84 -14.13 -14.22
CA GLN A 68 -5.33 -14.64 -15.50
C GLN A 68 -5.80 -13.81 -16.72
N SER A 69 -6.96 -13.14 -16.62
CA SER A 69 -7.46 -12.22 -17.64
C SER A 69 -6.72 -10.88 -17.71
N GLY A 70 -5.79 -10.62 -16.77
CA GLY A 70 -5.05 -9.36 -16.65
C GLY A 70 -5.74 -8.29 -15.80
N GLU A 71 -6.98 -8.54 -15.35
CA GLU A 71 -7.72 -7.62 -14.49
C GLU A 71 -7.16 -7.57 -13.07
N LYS A 72 -7.09 -6.38 -12.47
CA LYS A 72 -6.64 -6.20 -11.07
C LYS A 72 -7.59 -6.94 -10.13
N LEU A 73 -7.04 -7.70 -9.17
CA LEU A 73 -7.81 -8.26 -8.08
C LEU A 73 -8.48 -7.13 -7.29
N SER A 74 -9.80 -7.14 -7.22
CA SER A 74 -10.55 -6.13 -6.48
C SER A 74 -11.80 -6.70 -5.83
N LYS A 75 -12.19 -6.10 -4.72
CA LYS A 75 -13.46 -6.43 -4.04
C LYS A 75 -14.66 -6.16 -4.97
N THR A 76 -14.58 -5.12 -5.80
CA THR A 76 -15.64 -4.71 -6.74
C THR A 76 -15.87 -5.77 -7.82
N ASN A 77 -14.80 -6.39 -8.33
CA ASN A 77 -14.90 -7.42 -9.37
C ASN A 77 -15.27 -8.81 -8.81
N LYS A 78 -15.64 -8.91 -7.53
CA LYS A 78 -15.87 -10.17 -6.80
C LYS A 78 -14.71 -11.16 -6.96
N SER A 79 -13.49 -10.63 -7.12
CA SER A 79 -12.27 -11.43 -7.19
C SER A 79 -12.10 -12.27 -5.93
N THR A 80 -11.32 -13.34 -6.05
CA THR A 80 -11.09 -14.28 -4.95
C THR A 80 -10.61 -13.55 -3.69
N SER A 81 -11.35 -13.70 -2.59
CA SER A 81 -10.99 -13.09 -1.30
C SER A 81 -10.23 -14.07 -0.41
N ILE A 82 -9.38 -13.55 0.49
CA ILE A 82 -8.70 -14.35 1.52
C ILE A 82 -9.71 -15.15 2.35
N LYS A 83 -10.89 -14.58 2.64
CA LYS A 83 -11.96 -15.29 3.34
C LYS A 83 -12.44 -16.50 2.55
N SER A 84 -12.71 -16.34 1.25
CA SER A 84 -13.14 -17.46 0.40
C SER A 84 -12.07 -18.55 0.31
N LEU A 85 -10.78 -18.21 0.31
CA LEU A 85 -9.69 -19.19 0.33
C LEU A 85 -9.64 -19.96 1.65
N ARG A 86 -9.84 -19.26 2.78
CA ARG A 86 -9.94 -19.89 4.11
C ARG A 86 -11.15 -20.82 4.22
N ASP A 87 -12.31 -20.40 3.72
CA ASP A 87 -13.53 -21.21 3.71
C ASP A 87 -13.35 -22.50 2.88
N LYS A 88 -12.53 -22.42 1.81
CA LYS A 88 -12.11 -23.56 0.98
C LYS A 88 -10.98 -24.41 1.61
N LYS A 89 -10.49 -24.05 2.81
CA LYS A 89 -9.37 -24.72 3.51
C LYS A 89 -8.06 -24.77 2.71
N ILE A 90 -7.83 -23.78 1.85
CA ILE A 90 -6.54 -23.64 1.16
C ILE A 90 -5.47 -23.29 2.21
N ARG A 91 -4.33 -24.00 2.16
CA ARG A 91 -3.24 -23.79 3.12
C ARG A 91 -2.44 -22.53 2.80
N ASN A 92 -1.75 -21.99 3.81
CA ASN A 92 -0.98 -20.75 3.65
C ASN A 92 0.17 -20.89 2.64
N ASP A 93 0.85 -22.03 2.62
CA ASP A 93 1.92 -22.34 1.66
C ASP A 93 1.40 -22.34 0.21
N GLU A 94 0.22 -22.91 -0.02
CA GLU A 94 -0.43 -22.88 -1.34
C GLU A 94 -0.79 -21.45 -1.78
N ILE A 95 -1.25 -20.61 -0.83
CA ILE A 95 -1.52 -19.20 -1.11
C ILE A 95 -0.23 -18.44 -1.45
N LEU A 96 0.85 -18.68 -0.70
CA LEU A 96 2.15 -18.04 -0.97
C LEU A 96 2.70 -18.47 -2.34
N SER A 97 2.62 -19.75 -2.69
CA SER A 97 3.00 -20.24 -4.02
C SER A 97 2.14 -19.61 -5.12
N LEU A 98 0.84 -19.43 -4.90
CA LEU A 98 -0.04 -18.75 -5.84
C LEU A 98 0.37 -17.28 -6.02
N ILE A 99 0.66 -16.56 -4.94
CA ILE A 99 1.12 -15.17 -5.03
C ILE A 99 2.43 -15.09 -5.79
N GLN A 100 3.42 -15.93 -5.46
CA GLN A 100 4.71 -15.99 -6.18
C GLN A 100 4.56 -16.32 -7.66
N SER A 101 3.55 -17.12 -8.03
CA SER A 101 3.27 -17.45 -9.44
C SER A 101 2.69 -16.27 -10.23
N ILE A 102 2.05 -15.31 -9.56
CA ILE A 102 1.40 -14.14 -10.16
C ILE A 102 2.38 -12.96 -10.16
N GLU A 103 3.09 -12.77 -9.04
CA GLU A 103 4.04 -11.70 -8.84
C GLU A 103 5.17 -12.20 -7.93
N ALA A 104 6.36 -12.36 -8.49
CA ALA A 104 7.54 -12.66 -7.70
C ALA A 104 7.84 -11.45 -6.80
N PHE A 105 7.83 -11.66 -5.49
CA PHE A 105 8.45 -10.70 -4.57
C PHE A 105 9.95 -10.69 -4.85
N PRO A 106 10.60 -9.52 -4.92
CA PRO A 106 12.05 -9.47 -5.08
C PRO A 106 12.72 -10.08 -3.85
N ASP A 107 13.76 -10.86 -4.09
CA ASP A 107 14.56 -11.49 -3.03
C ASP A 107 15.37 -10.46 -2.22
N ASP A 108 15.58 -9.26 -2.78
CA ASP A 108 16.40 -8.19 -2.21
C ASP A 108 15.59 -6.87 -2.10
N ILE A 109 15.09 -6.56 -0.90
CA ILE A 109 14.64 -5.20 -0.51
C ILE A 109 15.34 -4.80 0.79
#